data_AF-A0A6V8L6N2-F1
#
_entry.id   AF-A0A6V8L6N2-F1
#
_cell.length_a   1.000
_cell.length_b   1.000
_cell.length_c   1.000
_cell.angle_alpha   90.00
_cell.angle_beta   90.00
_cell.angle_gamma   90.00
#
_symmetry.space_group_name_H-M   'P 1'
#
loop_
_entity.id
_entity.type
_entity.pdbx_description
1 polymer ?
#
loop_
_entity_poly.entity_id
_entity_poly.type
_entity_poly.pdbx_seq_one_letter_code
_entity_poly.pdbx_strand_id
1 'polypeptide(L)'
;MRAWLAARGQLPAGSPADDLRAGLTTKVAPLWLLPLVLAAGRMDPSDLKDVIALPDEALMSRIGETVKRYHGHVPGVDDQRYQGESVDLLRTLLRCVAETGAVPTAEVLAEYDSDDTASGNYQTPAPLTELIADLLSTPGEPYPVSVFDPACGGSGGLLIAAGKHGATKLYGQDVVAGQAAQAAVRITLETPDTQVTVRAGDSMRADGFPGLLAEAVLCAPPYGDRDWGHEELAYDPRWMFALPPRVNQNWPGCSTA
;
A
#
# COMPACT_ATOMS: atom_id res chain seq x y z
N MET A 1 31.58 -12.12 8.77
CA MET A 1 31.64 -12.69 7.41
C MET A 1 31.64 -11.61 6.31
N ARG A 2 30.66 -10.68 6.27
CA ARG A 2 30.63 -9.59 5.26
C ARG A 2 31.87 -8.69 5.22
N ALA A 3 32.41 -8.27 6.37
CA ALA A 3 33.64 -7.46 6.44
C ALA A 3 34.88 -8.18 5.87
N TRP A 4 34.92 -9.52 5.95
CA TRP A 4 35.99 -10.35 5.42
C TRP A 4 35.91 -10.51 3.88
N LEU A 5 34.68 -10.55 3.34
CA LEU A 5 34.44 -10.57 1.89
C LEU A 5 34.67 -9.20 1.23
N ALA A 6 34.31 -8.11 1.91
CA ALA A 6 34.55 -6.74 1.46
C ALA A 6 36.05 -6.45 1.29
N ALA A 7 36.88 -6.89 2.25
CA ALA A 7 38.34 -6.70 2.20
C ALA A 7 39.02 -7.45 1.03
N ARG A 8 38.33 -8.38 0.38
CA ARG A 8 38.85 -9.18 -0.75
C ARG A 8 38.16 -8.87 -2.08
N GLY A 9 37.26 -7.89 -2.13
CA GLY A 9 36.48 -7.57 -3.34
C GLY A 9 35.61 -8.74 -3.83
N GLN A 10 35.21 -9.64 -2.93
CA GLN A 10 34.44 -10.85 -3.23
C GLN A 10 32.98 -10.76 -2.79
N LEU A 11 32.47 -9.54 -2.55
CA LEU A 11 31.03 -9.36 -2.46
C LEU A 11 30.45 -9.60 -3.85
N PRO A 12 29.40 -10.43 -4.00
CA PRO A 12 28.57 -10.38 -5.20
C PRO A 12 28.20 -8.92 -5.46
N ALA A 13 28.16 -8.48 -6.73
CA ALA A 13 27.60 -7.17 -7.04
C ALA A 13 26.23 -7.07 -6.35
N GLY A 14 26.05 -6.07 -5.48
CA GLY A 14 24.79 -5.87 -4.77
C GLY A 14 23.67 -5.73 -5.78
N SER A 15 22.50 -6.34 -5.51
CA SER A 15 21.33 -6.02 -6.32
C SER A 15 20.93 -4.56 -6.06
N PRO A 16 20.21 -3.87 -6.97
CA PRO A 16 19.73 -2.51 -6.72
C PRO A 16 18.87 -2.42 -5.45
N ALA A 17 18.18 -3.50 -5.10
CA ALA A 17 17.45 -3.61 -3.84
C ALA A 17 18.40 -3.67 -2.62
N ASP A 18 19.53 -4.37 -2.71
CA ASP A 18 20.54 -4.40 -1.65
C ASP A 18 21.20 -3.04 -1.46
N ASP A 19 21.47 -2.31 -2.55
CA ASP A 19 22.01 -0.96 -2.52
C ASP A 19 21.03 0.02 -1.86
N LEU A 20 19.73 -0.09 -2.21
CA LEU A 20 18.67 0.69 -1.55
C LEU A 20 18.58 0.37 -0.06
N ARG A 21 18.56 -0.91 0.32
CA ARG A 21 18.58 -1.34 1.74
C ARG A 21 19.81 -0.80 2.48
N ALA A 22 20.98 -0.77 1.83
CA ALA A 22 22.20 -0.25 2.42
C ALA A 22 22.16 1.28 2.61
N GLY A 23 21.48 2.00 1.73
CA GLY A 23 21.27 3.45 1.84
C GLY A 23 20.25 3.85 2.91
N LEU A 24 19.32 2.96 3.25
CA LEU A 24 18.32 3.18 4.31
C LEU A 24 18.97 2.98 5.69
N THR A 25 19.26 4.09 6.36
CA THR A 25 19.85 4.10 7.72
C THR A 25 18.82 4.05 8.85
N THR A 26 17.53 4.02 8.51
CA THR A 26 16.40 4.08 9.44
C THR A 26 15.94 2.69 9.89
N LYS A 27 15.39 2.60 11.10
CA LYS A 27 14.65 1.43 11.61
C LYS A 27 13.13 1.52 11.38
N VAL A 28 12.65 2.69 10.96
CA VAL A 28 11.23 2.98 10.68
C VAL A 28 11.01 2.98 9.18
N ALA A 29 9.87 2.45 8.73
CA ALA A 29 9.42 2.48 7.35
C ALA A 29 9.63 3.87 6.70
N PRO A 30 10.43 3.98 5.62
CA PRO A 30 10.67 5.24 4.94
C PRO A 30 9.51 5.58 3.99
N LEU A 31 8.28 5.63 4.52
CA LEU A 31 7.04 5.85 3.76
C LEU A 31 7.09 7.13 2.92
N TRP A 32 7.89 8.10 3.35
CA TRP A 32 8.11 9.35 2.63
C TRP A 32 8.73 9.17 1.24
N LEU A 33 9.36 8.03 0.94
CA LEU A 33 9.90 7.69 -0.38
C LEU A 33 8.84 7.12 -1.35
N LEU A 34 7.68 6.69 -0.86
CA LEU A 34 6.63 6.05 -1.67
C LEU A 34 6.09 6.91 -2.81
N PRO A 35 5.85 8.23 -2.63
CA PRO A 35 5.47 9.10 -3.73
C PRO A 35 6.49 9.11 -4.87
N LEU A 36 7.79 9.07 -4.56
CA LEU A 36 8.84 9.01 -5.58
C LEU A 36 8.85 7.65 -6.31
N VAL A 37 8.60 6.54 -5.61
CA VAL A 37 8.45 5.22 -6.23
C VAL A 37 7.27 5.22 -7.21
N LEU A 38 6.12 5.72 -6.79
CA LEU A 38 4.93 5.84 -7.63
C LEU A 38 5.21 6.73 -8.85
N ALA A 39 5.83 7.88 -8.62
CA ALA A 39 6.14 8.84 -9.66
C ALA A 39 7.09 8.26 -10.72
N ALA A 40 8.15 7.59 -10.28
CA ALA A 40 9.11 6.93 -11.16
C ALA A 40 8.49 5.73 -11.90
N GLY A 41 7.63 4.94 -11.24
CA GLY A 41 6.94 3.81 -11.86
C GLY A 41 5.93 4.18 -12.94
N ARG A 42 5.53 5.46 -13.01
CA ARG A 42 4.65 6.00 -14.05
C ARG A 42 5.42 6.72 -15.18
N MET A 43 6.74 6.82 -15.10
CA MET A 43 7.56 7.38 -16.17
C MET A 43 7.84 6.36 -17.26
N ASP A 44 8.06 6.84 -18.49
CA ASP A 44 8.70 6.01 -19.50
C ASP A 44 10.13 5.63 -19.04
N PRO A 45 10.62 4.41 -19.33
CA PRO A 45 11.96 3.99 -18.93
C PRO A 45 13.09 4.89 -19.44
N SER A 46 12.94 5.50 -20.63
CA SER A 46 13.93 6.44 -21.17
C SER A 46 13.94 7.76 -20.41
N ASP A 47 12.77 8.31 -20.10
CA ASP A 47 12.63 9.52 -19.27
C ASP A 47 13.22 9.30 -17.87
N LEU A 48 12.96 8.14 -17.24
CA LEU A 48 13.49 7.82 -15.92
C LEU A 48 15.03 7.76 -15.95
N LYS A 49 15.61 7.18 -17.00
CA LYS A 49 17.06 7.13 -17.19
C LYS A 49 17.65 8.54 -17.33
N ASP A 50 16.99 9.43 -18.07
CA ASP A 50 17.42 10.81 -18.24
C ASP A 50 17.35 11.59 -16.92
N VAL A 51 16.29 11.38 -16.13
CA VAL A 51 16.17 11.95 -14.77
C VAL A 51 17.31 11.47 -13.88
N ILE A 52 17.63 10.16 -13.90
CA ILE A 52 18.73 9.57 -13.12
C ILE A 52 20.09 10.11 -13.56
N ALA A 53 20.25 10.66 -14.76
CA ALA A 53 21.50 11.24 -15.24
C ALA A 53 21.67 12.73 -14.91
N LEU A 54 20.63 13.40 -14.38
CA LEU A 54 20.68 14.83 -14.08
C LEU A 54 21.73 15.16 -13.00
N PRO A 55 22.37 16.34 -13.07
CA PRO A 55 23.11 16.92 -11.95
C PRO A 55 22.23 17.05 -10.71
N ASP A 56 22.83 16.98 -9.52
CA ASP A 56 22.10 16.90 -8.25
C ASP A 56 21.04 18.00 -8.08
N GLU A 57 21.37 19.25 -8.35
CA GLU A 57 20.43 20.38 -8.25
C GLU A 57 19.21 20.21 -9.19
N ALA A 58 19.46 19.81 -10.43
CA ALA A 58 18.39 19.57 -11.41
C ALA A 58 17.57 18.32 -11.09
N LEU A 59 18.21 17.26 -10.57
CA LEU A 59 17.54 16.06 -10.09
C LEU A 59 16.57 16.42 -8.95
N MET A 60 17.01 17.19 -7.96
CA MET A 60 16.17 17.59 -6.83
C MET A 60 14.97 18.43 -7.27
N SER A 61 15.16 19.39 -8.18
CA SER A 61 14.04 20.16 -8.74
C SER A 61 13.06 19.25 -9.47
N ARG A 62 13.56 18.31 -10.28
CA ARG A 62 12.74 17.39 -11.06
C ARG A 62 11.96 16.42 -10.17
N ILE A 63 12.57 15.92 -9.08
CA ILE A 63 11.91 15.08 -8.08
C ILE A 63 10.76 15.87 -7.45
N GLY A 64 11.01 17.09 -6.97
CA GLY A 64 9.98 17.93 -6.35
C GLY A 64 8.77 18.18 -7.26
N GLU A 65 9.02 18.52 -8.53
CA GLU A 65 7.94 18.73 -9.52
C GLU A 65 7.15 17.46 -9.83
N THR A 66 7.81 16.30 -9.85
CA THR A 66 7.15 15.05 -10.22
C THR A 66 6.35 14.50 -9.04
N VAL A 67 6.93 14.45 -7.85
CA VAL A 67 6.24 14.00 -6.63
C VAL A 67 4.99 14.84 -6.37
N LYS A 68 5.07 16.16 -6.57
CA LYS A 68 3.93 17.08 -6.39
C LYS A 68 2.70 16.71 -7.24
N ARG A 69 2.86 16.03 -8.38
CA ARG A 69 1.72 15.55 -9.20
C ARG A 69 0.99 14.36 -8.58
N TYR A 70 1.71 13.57 -7.79
CA TYR A 70 1.19 12.40 -7.08
C TYR A 70 0.88 12.71 -5.60
N HIS A 71 1.11 13.95 -5.17
CA HIS A 71 0.67 14.45 -3.88
C HIS A 71 -0.82 14.17 -3.68
N GLY A 72 -1.19 13.62 -2.52
CA GLY A 72 -2.56 13.24 -2.18
C GLY A 72 -2.99 11.84 -2.66
N HIS A 73 -2.19 11.13 -3.47
CA HIS A 73 -2.45 9.73 -3.81
C HIS A 73 -1.91 8.76 -2.75
N VAL A 74 -0.88 9.17 -2.01
CA VAL A 74 -0.27 8.38 -0.94
C VAL A 74 -0.70 8.98 0.42
N PRO A 75 -1.54 8.30 1.21
CA PRO A 75 -1.98 8.81 2.51
C PRO A 75 -0.81 8.91 3.51
N GLY A 76 -0.86 9.92 4.39
CA GLY A 76 0.05 10.02 5.53
C GLY A 76 1.50 10.43 5.21
N VAL A 77 1.78 10.91 4.00
CA VAL A 77 3.14 11.31 3.57
C VAL A 77 3.24 12.82 3.32
N ASP A 78 4.34 13.43 3.79
CA ASP A 78 4.66 14.86 3.61
C ASP A 78 5.82 15.04 2.60
N ASP A 79 5.56 15.83 1.55
CA ASP A 79 6.48 16.13 0.46
C ASP A 79 7.68 17.00 0.88
N GLN A 80 7.65 17.68 2.03
CA GLN A 80 8.75 18.56 2.45
C GLN A 80 10.06 17.80 2.74
N ARG A 81 9.99 16.48 2.97
CA ARG A 81 11.15 15.66 3.34
C ARG A 81 12.22 15.57 2.25
N TYR A 82 11.85 15.69 0.98
CA TYR A 82 12.83 15.60 -0.11
C TYR A 82 13.84 16.75 -0.10
N GLN A 83 13.57 17.89 0.55
CA GLN A 83 14.48 19.04 0.53
C GLN A 83 15.72 18.89 1.45
N GLY A 84 15.71 17.94 2.38
CA GLY A 84 16.78 17.75 3.38
C GLY A 84 17.53 16.41 3.29
N GLU A 85 17.18 15.55 2.33
CA GLU A 85 17.65 14.17 2.25
C GLU A 85 18.85 14.01 1.30
N SER A 86 19.58 12.90 1.46
CA SER A 86 20.73 12.60 0.60
C SER A 86 20.30 12.35 -0.84
N VAL A 87 20.80 13.18 -1.77
CA VAL A 87 20.58 13.01 -3.22
C VAL A 87 21.00 11.61 -3.69
N ASP A 88 22.04 11.04 -3.07
CA ASP A 88 22.51 9.68 -3.37
C ASP A 88 21.45 8.62 -3.04
N LEU A 89 20.72 8.75 -1.94
CA LEU A 89 19.64 7.82 -1.59
C LEU A 89 18.50 7.91 -2.62
N LEU A 90 18.11 9.13 -3.00
CA LEU A 90 17.05 9.34 -3.99
C LEU A 90 17.45 8.77 -5.36
N ARG A 91 18.70 8.99 -5.79
CA ARG A 91 19.24 8.42 -7.03
C ARG A 91 19.32 6.89 -6.94
N THR A 92 19.68 6.34 -5.79
CA THR A 92 19.70 4.89 -5.55
C THR A 92 18.31 4.29 -5.66
N LEU A 93 17.29 4.94 -5.09
CA LEU A 93 15.89 4.52 -5.24
C LEU A 93 15.43 4.56 -6.69
N LEU A 94 15.71 5.66 -7.42
CA LEU A 94 15.33 5.77 -8.82
C LEU A 94 15.98 4.68 -9.69
N ARG A 95 17.25 4.35 -9.43
CA ARG A 95 17.93 3.20 -10.07
C ARG A 95 17.27 1.88 -9.72
N CYS A 96 16.91 1.69 -8.44
CA CYS A 96 16.18 0.49 -8.01
C CYS A 96 14.86 0.35 -8.80
N VAL A 97 14.09 1.43 -8.97
CA VAL A 97 12.87 1.43 -9.80
C VAL A 97 13.19 1.11 -11.27
N ALA A 98 14.21 1.74 -11.85
CA ALA A 98 14.59 1.55 -13.25
C ALA A 98 15.04 0.12 -13.57
N GLU A 99 15.70 -0.55 -12.63
CA GLU A 99 16.33 -1.85 -12.84
C GLU A 99 15.48 -3.02 -12.35
N THR A 100 14.69 -2.83 -11.28
CA THR A 100 13.89 -3.90 -10.65
C THR A 100 12.39 -3.69 -10.78
N GLY A 101 11.95 -2.47 -11.12
CA GLY A 101 10.54 -2.09 -11.18
C GLY A 101 10.04 -1.43 -9.89
N ALA A 102 9.01 -0.60 -10.03
CA ALA A 102 8.47 0.19 -8.93
C ALA A 102 7.79 -0.66 -7.83
N VAL A 103 7.10 -1.74 -8.20
CA VAL A 103 6.42 -2.62 -7.22
C VAL A 103 7.45 -3.33 -6.33
N PRO A 104 8.48 -4.02 -6.85
CA PRO A 104 9.54 -4.57 -6.00
C PRO A 104 10.27 -3.52 -5.16
N THR A 105 10.48 -2.31 -5.69
CA THR A 105 11.07 -1.22 -4.90
C THR A 105 10.18 -0.81 -3.73
N ALA A 106 8.86 -0.71 -3.93
CA ALA A 106 7.91 -0.41 -2.84
C ALA A 106 7.91 -1.51 -1.76
N GLU A 107 8.02 -2.78 -2.16
CA GLU A 107 8.14 -3.92 -1.24
C GLU A 107 9.40 -3.82 -0.38
N VAL A 108 10.55 -3.42 -0.94
CA VAL A 108 11.77 -3.16 -0.16
C VAL A 108 11.53 -2.09 0.93
N LEU A 109 10.75 -1.04 0.63
CA LEU A 109 10.41 -0.02 1.63
C LEU A 109 9.44 -0.57 2.70
N ALA A 110 8.58 -1.52 2.33
CA ALA A 110 7.62 -2.14 3.24
C ALA A 110 8.29 -3.08 4.26
N GLU A 111 9.47 -3.64 3.96
CA GLU A 111 10.26 -4.49 4.88
C GLU A 111 10.58 -3.79 6.22
N TYR A 112 10.57 -2.46 6.23
CA TYR A 112 10.88 -1.64 7.41
C TYR A 112 9.63 -1.28 8.23
N ASP A 113 8.44 -1.69 7.81
CA ASP A 113 7.21 -1.57 8.58
C ASP A 113 7.14 -2.76 9.56
N SER A 114 7.87 -2.63 10.67
CA SER A 114 8.14 -3.73 11.61
C SER A 114 7.03 -4.01 12.62
N ASP A 115 5.79 -3.60 12.37
CA ASP A 115 4.65 -3.95 13.25
C ASP A 115 4.13 -5.37 12.99
N ASP A 116 5.07 -6.32 12.89
CA ASP A 116 4.82 -7.77 12.93
C ASP A 116 4.34 -8.24 14.33
N THR A 117 4.15 -7.30 15.27
CA THR A 117 3.81 -7.58 16.68
C THR A 117 2.43 -7.08 17.12
N ALA A 118 1.70 -6.34 16.29
CA ALA A 118 0.31 -6.00 16.54
C ALA A 118 -0.59 -6.89 15.66
N SER A 119 -0.93 -8.07 16.19
CA SER A 119 -2.10 -8.89 15.80
C SER A 119 -2.70 -8.62 14.41
N GLY A 120 -2.23 -9.35 13.38
CA GLY A 120 -3.05 -9.59 12.19
C GLY A 120 -2.55 -9.13 10.83
N ASN A 121 -1.26 -8.81 10.64
CA ASN A 121 -0.67 -8.59 9.31
C ASN A 121 -0.52 -9.88 8.49
N TYR A 122 -1.63 -10.60 8.27
CA TYR A 122 -1.67 -11.68 7.30
C TYR A 122 -1.85 -11.09 5.91
N GLN A 123 -0.77 -11.08 5.13
CA GLN A 123 -0.89 -10.88 3.70
C GLN A 123 -1.76 -12.00 3.12
N THR A 124 -2.89 -11.62 2.54
CA THR A 124 -3.78 -12.57 1.87
C THR A 124 -3.03 -13.11 0.65
N PRO A 125 -2.80 -14.44 0.53
CA PRO A 125 -2.05 -15.00 -0.59
C PRO A 125 -2.73 -14.70 -1.92
N ALA A 126 -1.95 -14.46 -2.99
CA ALA A 126 -2.49 -14.11 -4.30
C ALA A 126 -3.57 -15.07 -4.84
N PRO A 127 -3.44 -16.42 -4.71
CA PRO A 127 -4.51 -17.31 -5.14
C PRO A 127 -5.84 -17.09 -4.39
N LEU A 128 -5.78 -16.65 -3.13
CA LEU A 128 -6.97 -16.36 -2.33
C LEU A 128 -7.56 -15.00 -2.70
N THR A 129 -6.74 -13.98 -2.97
CA THR A 129 -7.26 -12.68 -3.43
C THR A 129 -7.96 -12.80 -4.78
N GLU A 130 -7.38 -13.56 -5.71
CA GLU A 130 -8.00 -13.83 -7.02
C GLU A 130 -9.31 -14.59 -6.87
N LEU A 131 -9.35 -15.61 -6.01
CA LEU A 131 -10.59 -16.35 -5.74
C LEU A 131 -11.68 -15.44 -5.18
N ILE A 132 -11.36 -14.58 -4.20
CA ILE A 132 -12.34 -13.67 -3.59
C ILE A 132 -12.84 -12.64 -4.61
N ALA A 133 -11.96 -12.09 -5.45
CA ALA A 133 -12.35 -11.18 -6.52
C ALA A 133 -13.24 -11.86 -7.56
N ASP A 134 -12.96 -13.11 -7.91
CA ASP A 134 -13.76 -13.89 -8.86
C ASP A 134 -15.18 -14.17 -8.32
N LEU A 135 -15.35 -14.32 -7.00
CA LEU A 135 -16.68 -14.48 -6.38
C LEU A 135 -17.60 -13.27 -6.56
N LEU A 136 -17.07 -12.09 -6.90
CA LEU A 136 -17.88 -10.92 -7.25
C LEU A 136 -18.42 -10.99 -8.68
N SER A 137 -17.87 -11.86 -9.52
CA SER A 137 -18.32 -12.04 -10.91
C SER A 137 -19.67 -12.75 -10.94
N THR A 138 -20.66 -12.10 -11.56
CA THR A 138 -21.98 -12.71 -11.81
C THR A 138 -22.10 -13.07 -13.29
N PRO A 139 -22.37 -14.34 -13.65
CA PRO A 139 -22.46 -14.75 -15.05
C PRO A 139 -23.51 -13.94 -15.83
N GLY A 140 -23.06 -13.26 -16.89
CA GLY A 140 -23.92 -12.45 -17.75
C GLY A 140 -24.12 -11.00 -17.29
N GLU A 141 -23.49 -10.60 -16.18
CA GLU A 141 -23.53 -9.23 -15.67
C GLU A 141 -22.14 -8.58 -15.73
N PRO A 142 -22.05 -7.24 -15.85
CA PRO A 142 -20.77 -6.55 -15.74
C PRO A 142 -20.18 -6.70 -14.33
N TYR A 143 -18.85 -6.69 -14.24
CA TYR A 143 -18.15 -6.67 -12.95
C TYR A 143 -18.49 -5.37 -12.17
N PRO A 144 -18.56 -5.40 -10.83
CA PRO A 144 -18.78 -4.20 -10.03
C PRO A 144 -17.82 -3.06 -10.38
N VAL A 145 -18.36 -1.89 -10.71
CA VAL A 145 -17.59 -0.71 -11.11
C VAL A 145 -16.82 -0.15 -9.94
N SER A 146 -17.41 -0.18 -8.74
CA SER A 146 -16.82 0.33 -7.50
C SER A 146 -16.68 -0.76 -6.43
N VAL A 147 -15.45 -0.93 -5.96
CA VAL A 147 -15.10 -1.94 -4.96
C VAL A 147 -14.40 -1.28 -3.77
N PHE A 148 -14.82 -1.65 -2.56
CA PHE A 148 -14.27 -1.13 -1.31
C PHE A 148 -13.65 -2.25 -0.45
N ASP A 149 -12.51 -1.96 0.14
CA ASP A 149 -11.88 -2.77 1.18
C ASP A 149 -11.60 -1.93 2.44
N PRO A 150 -12.32 -2.14 3.55
CA PRO A 150 -12.16 -1.38 4.80
C PRO A 150 -10.95 -1.81 5.65
N ALA A 151 -10.20 -2.84 5.24
CA ALA A 151 -8.96 -3.27 5.90
C ALA A 151 -7.97 -3.77 4.84
N CYS A 152 -7.59 -2.86 3.94
CA CYS A 152 -6.97 -3.24 2.67
C CYS A 152 -5.56 -3.82 2.80
N GLY A 153 -4.90 -3.62 3.94
CA GLY A 153 -3.55 -4.09 4.24
C GLY A 153 -2.49 -3.48 3.33
N GLY A 154 -1.22 -3.64 3.70
CA GLY A 154 -0.10 -3.05 2.93
C GLY A 154 0.02 -3.62 1.52
N SER A 155 -0.55 -4.81 1.31
CA SER A 155 -0.49 -5.46 0.02
C SER A 155 -1.52 -4.94 -0.99
N GLY A 156 -2.67 -4.43 -0.52
CA GLY A 156 -3.80 -4.07 -1.39
C GLY A 156 -4.27 -5.19 -2.34
N GLY A 157 -3.87 -6.44 -2.11
CA GLY A 157 -3.97 -7.52 -3.12
C GLY A 157 -5.40 -7.82 -3.55
N LEU A 158 -6.32 -7.66 -2.60
CA LEU A 158 -7.76 -7.81 -2.78
C LEU A 158 -8.33 -6.76 -3.76
N LEU A 159 -7.95 -5.49 -3.61
CA LEU A 159 -8.33 -4.40 -4.53
C LEU A 159 -7.60 -4.50 -5.89
N ILE A 160 -6.34 -4.93 -5.90
CA ILE A 160 -5.59 -5.18 -7.13
C ILE A 160 -6.28 -6.27 -7.96
N ALA A 161 -6.69 -7.37 -7.33
CA ALA A 161 -7.45 -8.43 -7.99
C ALA A 161 -8.77 -7.87 -8.57
N ALA A 162 -9.57 -7.15 -7.78
CA ALA A 162 -10.80 -6.53 -8.30
C ALA A 162 -10.56 -5.61 -9.51
N GLY A 163 -9.49 -4.79 -9.49
CA GLY A 163 -9.13 -3.95 -10.64
C GLY A 163 -8.77 -4.76 -11.88
N LYS A 164 -8.06 -5.89 -11.72
CA LYS A 164 -7.74 -6.82 -12.82
C LYS A 164 -8.97 -7.54 -13.38
N HIS A 165 -10.00 -7.74 -12.57
CA HIS A 165 -11.28 -8.36 -12.97
C HIS A 165 -12.27 -7.37 -13.61
N GLY A 166 -12.05 -6.06 -13.48
CA GLY A 166 -12.81 -5.04 -14.22
C GLY A 166 -13.35 -3.88 -13.38
N ALA A 167 -13.08 -3.84 -12.07
CA ALA A 167 -13.43 -2.68 -11.26
C ALA A 167 -12.63 -1.45 -11.71
N THR A 168 -13.28 -0.30 -11.78
CA THR A 168 -12.65 0.97 -12.24
C THR A 168 -12.51 2.00 -11.14
N LYS A 169 -13.18 1.80 -9.99
CA LYS A 169 -13.06 2.64 -8.79
C LYS A 169 -12.73 1.76 -7.59
N LEU A 170 -11.55 1.96 -7.03
CA LEU A 170 -11.02 1.17 -5.92
C LEU A 170 -10.87 2.07 -4.69
N TYR A 171 -11.54 1.68 -3.61
CA TYR A 171 -11.52 2.38 -2.34
C TYR A 171 -10.87 1.47 -1.28
N GLY A 172 -9.89 1.99 -0.55
CA GLY A 172 -9.21 1.24 0.50
C GLY A 172 -9.10 2.03 1.78
N GLN A 173 -9.20 1.36 2.93
CA GLN A 173 -8.85 1.94 4.22
C GLN A 173 -8.03 0.96 5.03
N ASP A 174 -7.04 1.47 5.78
CA ASP A 174 -6.29 0.67 6.75
C ASP A 174 -5.93 1.49 7.99
N VAL A 175 -5.97 0.83 9.15
CA VAL A 175 -5.64 1.46 10.44
C VAL A 175 -4.14 1.77 10.55
N VAL A 176 -3.28 0.96 9.92
CA VAL A 176 -1.85 1.18 9.88
C VAL A 176 -1.52 2.12 8.73
N ALA A 177 -1.08 3.34 9.05
CA ALA A 177 -0.80 4.37 8.05
C ALA A 177 0.25 3.93 7.01
N GLY A 178 1.25 3.13 7.42
CA GLY A 178 2.24 2.56 6.52
C GLY A 178 1.64 1.59 5.50
N GLN A 179 0.72 0.74 5.95
CA GLN A 179 -0.01 -0.17 5.09
C GLN A 179 -0.93 0.58 4.12
N ALA A 180 -1.68 1.56 4.58
CA ALA A 180 -2.50 2.40 3.69
C ALA A 180 -1.66 3.09 2.61
N ALA A 181 -0.49 3.62 2.96
CA ALA A 181 0.43 4.25 2.01
C ALA A 181 0.98 3.25 0.98
N GLN A 182 1.39 2.06 1.42
CA GLN A 182 1.88 0.98 0.56
C GLN A 182 0.79 0.47 -0.39
N ALA A 183 -0.41 0.22 0.12
CA ALA A 183 -1.55 -0.20 -0.66
C ALA A 183 -1.86 0.80 -1.78
N ALA A 184 -1.90 2.10 -1.44
CA ALA A 184 -2.18 3.15 -2.40
C ALA A 184 -1.20 3.13 -3.59
N VAL A 185 0.10 3.03 -3.31
CA VAL A 185 1.13 2.96 -4.36
C VAL A 185 0.99 1.68 -5.18
N ARG A 186 0.87 0.52 -4.53
CA ARG A 186 0.81 -0.77 -5.22
C ARG A 186 -0.43 -0.90 -6.10
N ILE A 187 -1.61 -0.57 -5.58
CA ILE A 187 -2.86 -0.58 -6.34
C ILE A 187 -2.73 0.34 -7.55
N THR A 188 -2.24 1.57 -7.35
CA THR A 188 -2.07 2.54 -8.44
C THR A 188 -1.08 2.08 -9.51
N LEU A 189 -0.01 1.37 -9.14
CA LEU A 189 0.96 0.84 -10.10
C LEU A 189 0.44 -0.38 -10.86
N GLU A 190 -0.25 -1.29 -10.18
CA GLU A 190 -0.72 -2.55 -10.77
C GLU A 190 -2.06 -2.42 -11.51
N THR A 191 -2.81 -1.34 -11.28
CA THR A 191 -4.12 -1.08 -11.93
C THR A 191 -4.15 0.33 -12.53
N PRO A 192 -3.31 0.62 -13.55
CA PRO A 192 -3.02 1.98 -13.98
C PRO A 192 -4.21 2.77 -14.53
N ASP A 193 -5.25 2.08 -14.98
CA ASP A 193 -6.48 2.62 -15.58
C ASP A 193 -7.64 2.79 -14.57
N THR A 194 -7.39 2.54 -13.27
CA THR A 194 -8.41 2.66 -12.23
C THR A 194 -8.29 3.95 -11.43
N GLN A 195 -9.42 4.43 -10.91
CA GLN A 195 -9.46 5.51 -9.92
C GLN A 195 -9.24 4.90 -8.53
N VAL A 196 -8.12 5.23 -7.91
CA VAL A 196 -7.73 4.68 -6.60
C VAL A 196 -7.86 5.76 -5.53
N THR A 197 -8.52 5.46 -4.42
CA THR A 197 -8.53 6.30 -3.23
C THR A 197 -8.32 5.45 -1.99
N VAL A 198 -7.19 5.65 -1.31
CA VAL A 198 -6.87 4.95 -0.07
C VAL A 198 -6.73 5.94 1.09
N ARG A 199 -7.28 5.61 2.25
CA ARG A 199 -7.22 6.44 3.47
C ARG A 199 -6.59 5.66 4.62
N ALA A 200 -5.83 6.36 5.46
CA ALA A 200 -5.35 5.81 6.72
C ALA A 200 -6.35 6.15 7.85
N GLY A 201 -6.66 5.18 8.70
CA GLY A 201 -7.54 5.34 9.85
C GLY A 201 -8.30 4.06 10.18
N ASP A 202 -8.73 3.92 11.42
CA ASP A 202 -9.59 2.81 11.87
C ASP A 202 -10.98 2.91 11.19
N SER A 203 -11.31 1.99 10.29
CA SER A 203 -12.61 1.99 9.57
C SER A 203 -13.83 1.85 10.49
N MET A 204 -13.64 1.34 11.70
CA MET A 204 -14.69 1.24 12.71
C MET A 204 -14.84 2.57 13.44
N ARG A 205 -13.77 3.17 13.94
CA ARG A 205 -13.86 4.40 14.76
C ARG A 205 -13.85 5.70 13.96
N ALA A 206 -13.26 5.67 12.79
CA ALA A 206 -13.01 6.82 11.92
C ALA A 206 -13.23 6.41 10.46
N ASP A 207 -14.51 6.24 10.10
CA ASP A 207 -14.91 5.94 8.72
C ASP A 207 -14.31 6.97 7.76
N GLY A 208 -13.38 6.51 6.94
CA GLY A 208 -12.73 7.29 5.92
C GLY A 208 -13.63 7.51 4.71
N PHE A 209 -14.72 6.78 4.55
CA PHE A 209 -15.59 6.87 3.38
C PHE A 209 -17.05 7.10 3.77
N PRO A 210 -17.35 8.18 4.52
CA PRO A 210 -18.71 8.42 5.00
C PRO A 210 -19.68 8.59 3.83
N GLY A 211 -20.69 7.73 3.77
CA GLY A 211 -21.70 7.73 2.73
C GLY A 211 -21.28 7.09 1.40
N LEU A 212 -20.12 6.42 1.33
CA LEU A 212 -19.74 5.62 0.17
C LEU A 212 -20.72 4.45 0.01
N LEU A 213 -21.33 4.36 -1.17
CA LEU A 213 -22.11 3.22 -1.62
C LEU A 213 -21.33 2.51 -2.71
N ALA A 214 -20.43 1.62 -2.31
CA ALA A 214 -19.71 0.75 -3.24
C ALA A 214 -20.65 -0.35 -3.77
N GLU A 215 -20.45 -0.76 -5.02
CA GLU A 215 -21.22 -1.86 -5.64
C GLU A 215 -20.83 -3.22 -5.04
N ALA A 216 -19.58 -3.37 -4.62
CA ALA A 216 -19.12 -4.53 -3.87
C ALA A 216 -18.13 -4.15 -2.76
N VAL A 217 -18.08 -5.00 -1.73
CA VAL A 217 -17.10 -4.93 -0.64
C VAL A 217 -16.39 -6.27 -0.55
N LEU A 218 -15.07 -6.23 -0.50
CA LEU A 218 -14.21 -7.38 -0.25
C LEU A 218 -13.27 -7.03 0.88
N CYS A 219 -13.01 -7.96 1.79
CA CYS A 219 -12.22 -7.68 2.99
C CYS A 219 -11.63 -8.98 3.54
N ALA A 220 -10.38 -8.92 3.97
CA ALA A 220 -9.74 -9.93 4.79
C ALA A 220 -9.34 -9.28 6.13
N PRO A 221 -10.30 -9.03 7.04
CA PRO A 221 -10.04 -8.24 8.23
C PRO A 221 -9.04 -8.95 9.15
N PRO A 222 -8.27 -8.19 9.97
CA PRO A 222 -7.34 -8.78 10.92
C PRO A 222 -8.07 -9.71 11.89
N TYR A 223 -7.49 -10.90 12.11
CA TYR A 223 -8.12 -11.90 12.97
C TYR A 223 -7.81 -11.64 14.45
N GLY A 224 -8.83 -11.72 15.30
CA GLY A 224 -8.66 -11.82 16.75
C GLY A 224 -8.38 -10.50 17.47
N ASP A 225 -8.61 -9.35 16.85
CA ASP A 225 -8.59 -8.07 17.55
C ASP A 225 -9.78 -7.98 18.52
N ARG A 226 -9.45 -7.82 19.82
CA ARG A 226 -10.39 -7.77 20.94
C ARG A 226 -10.70 -6.33 21.37
N ASP A 227 -9.98 -5.34 20.83
CA ASP A 227 -10.08 -3.94 21.21
C ASP A 227 -10.56 -3.05 20.04
N TRP A 228 -11.45 -3.59 19.22
CA TRP A 228 -12.03 -2.89 18.06
C TRP A 228 -13.01 -1.76 18.41
N GLY A 229 -13.25 -1.49 19.70
CA GLY A 229 -14.09 -0.35 20.14
C GLY A 229 -15.54 -0.72 20.42
N HIS A 230 -15.80 -1.96 20.84
CA HIS A 230 -17.16 -2.45 21.13
C HIS A 230 -17.99 -1.53 22.02
N GLU A 231 -17.42 -0.94 23.07
CA GLU A 231 -18.18 -0.03 23.97
C GLU A 231 -18.51 1.30 23.29
N GLU A 232 -17.54 1.88 22.58
CA GLU A 232 -17.67 3.16 21.89
C GLU A 232 -18.69 3.08 20.74
N LEU A 233 -18.74 1.93 20.06
CA LEU A 233 -19.56 1.69 18.88
C LEU A 233 -20.91 1.03 19.18
N ALA A 234 -21.31 0.89 20.45
CA ALA A 234 -22.52 0.17 20.84
C ALA A 234 -23.82 0.71 20.20
N TYR A 235 -23.84 2.00 19.84
CA TYR A 235 -24.98 2.69 19.22
C TYR A 235 -24.71 3.10 17.76
N ASP A 236 -23.67 2.57 17.13
CA ASP A 236 -23.33 2.88 15.76
C ASP A 236 -24.44 2.38 14.80
N PRO A 237 -24.90 3.19 13.84
CA PRO A 237 -25.97 2.82 12.92
C PRO A 237 -25.67 1.59 12.06
N ARG A 238 -24.39 1.22 11.88
CA ARG A 238 -23.99 0.00 11.17
C ARG A 238 -24.47 -1.28 11.87
N TRP A 239 -24.81 -1.22 13.16
CA TRP A 239 -25.29 -2.36 13.95
C TRP A 239 -26.80 -2.48 14.04
N MET A 240 -27.54 -1.94 13.07
CA MET A 240 -29.01 -2.01 13.04
C MET A 240 -29.57 -3.43 13.23
N PHE A 241 -28.84 -4.46 12.79
CA PHE A 241 -29.30 -5.84 12.82
C PHE A 241 -28.75 -6.67 14.00
N ALA A 242 -27.61 -6.28 14.59
CA ALA A 242 -27.06 -6.80 15.84
C ALA A 242 -25.72 -6.11 16.15
N LEU A 243 -25.39 -5.93 17.43
CA LEU A 243 -24.05 -5.55 17.88
C LEU A 243 -23.13 -6.79 17.90
N PRO A 244 -21.96 -6.78 17.23
CA PRO A 244 -21.04 -7.92 17.26
C PRO A 244 -20.53 -8.20 18.67
N PRO A 245 -20.37 -9.48 19.06
CA PRO A 245 -19.93 -9.83 20.39
C PRO A 245 -18.47 -9.42 20.65
N ARG A 246 -18.16 -9.01 21.89
CA ARG A 246 -16.80 -8.60 22.32
C ARG A 246 -15.68 -9.58 21.94
N VAL A 247 -15.96 -10.89 21.93
CA VAL A 247 -14.92 -11.93 21.83
C VAL A 247 -14.65 -12.39 20.40
N ASN A 248 -15.47 -12.01 19.41
CA ASN A 248 -15.30 -12.42 18.00
C ASN A 248 -15.94 -11.41 17.04
N GLN A 249 -15.14 -10.80 16.17
CA GLN A 249 -15.62 -9.92 15.09
C GLN A 249 -16.24 -10.70 13.91
N ASN A 250 -16.04 -12.02 13.85
CA ASN A 250 -16.57 -12.87 12.78
C ASN A 250 -17.95 -13.42 13.19
N TRP A 251 -19.04 -12.75 12.79
CA TRP A 251 -20.40 -13.26 12.97
C TRP A 251 -20.96 -13.86 11.67
N PRO A 252 -21.17 -15.19 11.60
CA PRO A 252 -22.15 -15.80 10.72
C PRO A 252 -23.37 -16.25 11.53
N GLY A 253 -24.56 -15.71 11.24
CA GLY A 253 -25.87 -16.30 11.60
C GLY A 253 -26.22 -16.38 13.10
N CYS A 254 -27.23 -15.65 13.55
CA CYS A 254 -28.55 -16.24 13.86
C CYS A 254 -28.46 -17.61 14.57
N SER A 255 -28.42 -17.60 15.91
CA SER A 255 -28.85 -18.77 16.68
C SER A 255 -30.35 -18.93 16.48
N THR A 256 -30.73 -19.96 15.73
CA THR A 256 -32.11 -20.45 15.67
C THR A 256 -32.62 -20.70 17.09
N ALA A 257 -33.87 -20.29 17.33
CA ALA A 257 -34.71 -20.81 18.40
C ALA A 257 -34.95 -22.32 18.24
#